data_AF-A0A4Y2D0J6-F1
#
_entry.id   AF-A0A4Y2D0J6-F1
#
_cell.length_a   1.000
_cell.length_b   1.000
_cell.length_c   1.000
_cell.angle_alpha   90.00
_cell.angle_beta   90.00
_cell.angle_gamma   90.00
#
_symmetry.space_group_name_H-M   'P 1'
#
loop_
_entity.id
_entity.type
_entity.pdbx_description
1 polymer ?
#
loop_
_entity_poly.entity_id
_entity_poly.type
_entity_poly.pdbx_seq_one_letter_code
_entity_poly.pdbx_strand_id
1 'polypeptide(L)'
;MTAALFKDWFFHHFVPEVKESFKSLGLPEDTKAILLLDNCKVHPPVDELVSGNIVATLLPPNVTSLIQPMDQGVIQNFKCFYRRSFIQGLLNADCDVADFQKKFTVKDAVYAIALSWNQVKNTTLQKCWRKLWPAANPASDLTLQTDEEENHQDALT
;
A
#
# COMPACT_ATOMS: atom_id res chain seq x y z
N MET A 1 -13.06 -10.48 -5.88
CA MET A 1 -14.01 -9.50 -5.35
C MET A 1 -15.08 -9.26 -6.41
N THR A 2 -16.36 -9.27 -6.05
CA THR A 2 -17.47 -8.97 -6.96
C THR A 2 -17.79 -7.48 -6.90
N ALA A 3 -18.48 -6.95 -7.92
CA ALA A 3 -18.93 -5.55 -7.90
C ALA A 3 -19.81 -5.23 -6.67
N ALA A 4 -20.65 -6.18 -6.24
CA ALA A 4 -21.48 -6.04 -5.04
C ALA A 4 -20.63 -5.90 -3.76
N LEU A 5 -19.62 -6.75 -3.59
CA LEU A 5 -18.70 -6.66 -2.44
C LEU A 5 -17.86 -5.37 -2.48
N PHE A 6 -17.48 -4.91 -3.67
CA PHE A 6 -16.77 -3.64 -3.81
C PHE A 6 -17.63 -2.45 -3.37
N LYS A 7 -18.89 -2.40 -3.81
CA LYS A 7 -19.83 -1.36 -3.38
C LYS A 7 -20.05 -1.38 -1.88
N ASP A 8 -20.27 -2.57 -1.33
CA ASP A 8 -20.44 -2.74 0.11
C ASP A 8 -19.23 -2.20 0.88
N TRP A 9 -18.02 -2.56 0.46
CA TRP A 9 -16.78 -2.03 1.01
C TRP A 9 -16.68 -0.50 0.87
N PHE A 10 -17.04 0.07 -0.28
CA PHE A 10 -16.95 1.51 -0.50
C PHE A 10 -17.84 2.32 0.46
N PHE A 11 -19.05 1.86 0.72
CA PHE A 11 -20.02 2.59 1.55
C PHE A 11 -19.87 2.32 3.05
N HIS A 12 -19.52 1.09 3.45
CA HIS A 12 -19.49 0.68 4.85
C HIS A 12 -18.10 0.66 5.48
N HIS A 13 -17.06 0.49 4.67
CA HIS A 13 -15.68 0.83 4.98
C HIS A 13 -15.32 2.03 4.09
N PHE A 14 -14.08 2.36 3.76
CA PHE A 14 -13.72 3.52 2.92
C PHE A 14 -14.38 4.87 3.26
N VAL A 15 -15.66 5.14 2.91
CA VAL A 15 -16.37 6.40 3.21
C VAL A 15 -16.34 6.77 4.69
N PRO A 16 -16.69 5.90 5.67
CA PRO A 16 -16.58 6.24 7.08
C PRO A 16 -15.14 6.51 7.53
N GLU A 17 -14.17 5.71 7.09
CA GLU A 17 -12.75 5.91 7.41
C GLU A 17 -12.21 7.23 6.84
N VAL A 18 -12.60 7.63 5.64
CA VAL A 18 -12.22 8.92 5.05
C VAL A 18 -12.83 10.07 5.85
N LYS A 19 -14.11 9.98 6.23
CA LYS A 19 -14.78 11.00 7.06
C LYS A 19 -14.12 11.13 8.43
N GLU A 20 -13.81 10.02 9.09
CA GLU A 20 -13.12 10.04 10.38
C GLU A 20 -11.69 10.59 10.24
N SER A 21 -11.00 10.26 9.14
CA SER A 21 -9.69 10.85 8.83
C SER A 21 -9.78 12.38 8.67
N PHE A 22 -10.75 12.89 7.92
CA PHE A 22 -10.99 14.32 7.77
C PHE A 22 -11.24 15.00 9.11
N LYS A 23 -12.09 14.40 9.96
CA LYS A 23 -12.35 14.89 11.31
C LYS A 23 -11.09 14.90 12.17
N SER A 24 -10.29 13.83 12.13
CA SER A 24 -9.03 13.75 12.88
C SER A 24 -7.99 14.78 12.43
N LEU A 25 -8.06 15.21 11.17
CA LEU A 25 -7.20 16.24 10.59
C LEU A 25 -7.79 17.66 10.74
N GLY A 26 -8.98 17.81 11.34
CA GLY A 26 -9.66 19.10 11.50
C GLY A 26 -10.13 19.71 10.19
N LEU A 27 -10.36 18.90 9.15
CA LEU A 27 -10.81 19.36 7.84
C LEU A 27 -12.32 19.64 7.85
N PRO A 28 -12.81 20.61 7.04
CA PRO A 28 -14.23 20.89 6.91
C PRO A 28 -15.07 19.68 6.47
N GLU A 29 -16.34 19.63 6.88
CA GLU A 29 -17.26 18.55 6.49
C GLU A 29 -17.50 18.47 4.97
N ASP A 30 -17.34 19.58 4.26
CA ASP A 30 -17.47 19.67 2.81
C ASP A 30 -16.18 19.34 2.04
N THR A 31 -15.13 18.87 2.74
CA THR A 31 -13.88 18.42 2.13
C THR A 31 -14.15 17.30 1.10
N LYS A 32 -13.48 17.38 -0.04
CA LYS A 32 -13.62 16.43 -1.15
C LYS A 32 -12.58 15.32 -1.06
N ALA A 33 -13.00 14.09 -1.37
CA ALA A 33 -12.12 12.94 -1.52
C ALA A 33 -12.36 12.24 -2.85
N ILE A 34 -11.28 11.70 -3.43
CA ILE A 34 -11.35 10.93 -4.67
C ILE A 34 -10.70 9.56 -4.43
N LEU A 35 -11.46 8.50 -4.67
CA LEU A 35 -10.94 7.14 -4.79
C LEU A 35 -10.49 6.89 -6.22
N LEU A 36 -9.20 6.66 -6.42
CA LEU A 36 -8.62 6.36 -7.73
C LEU A 36 -8.59 4.84 -7.96
N LEU A 37 -9.23 4.41 -9.04
CA LEU A 37 -9.36 3.01 -9.41
C LEU A 37 -8.61 2.69 -10.71
N ASP A 38 -8.12 1.46 -10.83
CA ASP A 38 -7.69 0.92 -12.12
C ASP A 38 -8.89 0.55 -12.99
N ASN A 39 -8.64 0.27 -14.27
CA ASN A 39 -9.68 -0.07 -15.24
C ASN A 39 -10.06 -1.57 -15.19
N CYS A 40 -10.19 -2.13 -13.99
CA CYS A 40 -10.51 -3.53 -13.79
C CYS A 40 -12.02 -3.80 -14.01
N LYS A 41 -12.34 -4.81 -14.83
CA LYS A 41 -13.74 -5.15 -15.21
C LYS A 41 -14.66 -5.52 -14.04
N VAL A 42 -14.09 -5.86 -12.88
CA VAL A 42 -14.87 -6.24 -11.69
C VAL A 42 -15.34 -5.03 -10.89
N HIS A 43 -14.85 -3.83 -11.22
CA HIS A 43 -15.25 -2.60 -10.55
C HIS A 43 -16.66 -2.21 -10.98
N PRO A 44 -17.51 -1.78 -10.02
CA PRO A 44 -18.78 -1.18 -10.38
C PRO A 44 -18.54 0.14 -11.13
N PRO A 45 -19.51 0.58 -11.95
CA PRO A 45 -19.51 1.92 -12.53
C PRO A 45 -19.22 3.00 -11.48
N VAL A 46 -18.31 3.94 -11.77
CA VAL A 46 -17.85 4.94 -10.80
C VAL A 46 -18.94 5.94 -10.39
N ASP A 47 -19.95 6.13 -11.23
CA ASP A 47 -21.16 6.90 -10.95
C ASP A 47 -22.02 6.27 -9.84
N GLU A 48 -21.84 4.98 -9.58
CA GLU A 48 -22.46 4.27 -8.46
C GLU A 48 -21.62 4.32 -7.17
N LEU A 49 -20.39 4.88 -7.23
CA LEU A 49 -19.46 5.03 -6.11
C LEU A 49 -19.36 6.50 -5.67
N VAL A 50 -20.49 7.04 -5.21
CA VAL A 50 -20.64 8.43 -4.82
C VAL A 50 -21.32 8.53 -3.45
N SER A 51 -20.71 9.29 -2.54
CA SER A 51 -21.27 9.64 -1.23
C SER A 51 -20.95 11.10 -0.89
N GLY A 52 -21.82 12.01 -1.33
CA GLY A 52 -21.61 13.45 -1.14
C GLY A 52 -20.37 13.93 -1.88
N ASN A 53 -19.39 14.46 -1.13
CA ASN A 53 -18.12 14.96 -1.67
C ASN A 53 -17.02 13.88 -1.83
N ILE A 54 -17.35 12.61 -1.55
CA ILE A 54 -16.47 11.45 -1.74
C ILE A 54 -16.91 10.71 -2.99
N VAL A 55 -16.04 10.65 -3.99
CA VAL A 55 -16.35 10.05 -5.31
C VAL A 55 -15.24 9.11 -5.75
N ALA A 56 -15.56 8.15 -6.62
CA ALA A 56 -14.55 7.37 -7.33
C ALA A 56 -14.29 7.91 -8.75
N THR A 57 -13.09 7.67 -9.27
CA THR A 57 -12.76 7.90 -10.67
C THR A 57 -11.73 6.88 -11.16
N LEU A 58 -11.67 6.68 -12.48
CA LEU A 58 -10.76 5.73 -13.12
C LEU A 58 -9.48 6.43 -13.57
N LEU A 59 -8.35 5.76 -13.39
CA LEU A 59 -7.11 6.12 -14.06
C LEU A 59 -7.26 5.92 -15.59
N PRO A 60 -6.54 6.70 -16.42
CA PRO A 60 -6.55 6.49 -17.85
C PRO A 60 -6.16 5.04 -18.22
N PRO A 61 -6.80 4.47 -19.25
CA PRO A 61 -6.53 3.10 -19.67
C PRO A 61 -5.08 2.94 -20.16
N ASN A 62 -4.54 1.72 -20.06
CA ASN A 62 -3.22 1.31 -20.56
C ASN A 62 -1.99 2.00 -19.94
N VAL A 63 -2.18 2.95 -19.03
CA VAL A 63 -1.08 3.61 -18.29
C VAL A 63 -1.11 3.33 -16.80
N THR A 64 -2.07 2.52 -16.33
CA THR A 64 -2.27 2.19 -14.92
C THR A 64 -0.97 1.74 -14.25
N SER A 65 -0.24 0.78 -14.82
CA SER A 65 1.03 0.31 -14.26
C SER A 65 2.14 1.36 -14.21
N LEU A 66 2.03 2.43 -15.01
CA LEU A 66 3.01 3.52 -15.07
C LEU A 66 2.76 4.61 -14.02
N ILE A 67 1.50 4.81 -13.63
CA ILE A 67 1.11 5.94 -12.77
C ILE A 67 0.40 5.53 -11.48
N GLN A 68 -0.19 4.34 -11.39
CA GLN A 68 -0.95 3.91 -10.22
C GLN A 68 -0.01 3.80 -9.01
N PRO A 69 -0.23 4.57 -7.93
CA PRO A 69 0.70 4.60 -6.79
C PRO A 69 0.96 3.23 -6.16
N MET A 70 -0.05 2.36 -6.12
CA MET A 70 0.09 0.99 -5.61
C MET A 70 1.16 0.18 -6.36
N ASP A 71 1.23 0.36 -7.68
CA ASP A 71 2.22 -0.27 -8.55
C ASP A 71 3.55 0.50 -8.61
N GLN A 72 3.59 1.76 -8.15
CA GLN A 72 4.81 2.58 -8.06
C GLN A 72 5.68 2.28 -6.83
N GLY A 73 5.46 1.15 -6.16
CA GLY A 73 6.35 0.66 -5.11
C GLY A 73 5.67 0.32 -3.79
N VAL A 74 4.42 0.71 -3.55
CA VAL A 74 3.70 0.36 -2.31
C VAL A 74 3.56 -1.16 -2.19
N ILE A 75 3.05 -1.83 -3.24
CA ILE A 75 2.90 -3.29 -3.24
C ILE A 75 4.25 -3.98 -3.12
N GLN A 76 5.28 -3.49 -3.81
CA GLN A 76 6.62 -4.07 -3.75
C GLN A 76 7.21 -3.97 -2.33
N ASN A 77 7.13 -2.79 -1.71
CA ASN A 77 7.66 -2.53 -0.38
C ASN A 77 6.93 -3.37 0.68
N PHE A 78 5.59 -3.43 0.60
CA PHE A 78 4.77 -4.31 1.42
C PHE A 78 5.17 -5.79 1.27
N LYS A 79 5.28 -6.30 0.03
CA LYS A 79 5.69 -7.69 -0.24
C LYS A 79 7.08 -8.01 0.31
N CYS A 80 8.00 -7.04 0.28
CA CYS A 80 9.33 -7.19 0.86
C CYS A 80 9.24 -7.45 2.37
N PHE A 81 8.50 -6.62 3.10
CA PHE A 81 8.30 -6.81 4.54
C PHE A 81 7.57 -8.12 4.88
N TYR A 82 6.57 -8.49 4.08
CA TYR A 82 5.87 -9.76 4.25
C TYR A 82 6.81 -10.96 4.10
N ARG A 83 7.61 -10.98 3.03
CA ARG A 83 8.59 -12.05 2.79
C ARG A 83 9.64 -12.11 3.88
N ARG A 84 10.13 -10.96 4.35
CA ARG A 84 11.06 -10.88 5.47
C ARG A 84 10.46 -11.52 6.73
N SER A 85 9.22 -11.19 7.07
CA SER A 85 8.52 -11.78 8.23
C SER A 85 8.36 -13.29 8.09
N PHE A 86 7.99 -13.77 6.90
CA PHE A 86 7.88 -15.20 6.61
C PHE A 86 9.23 -15.93 6.77
N ILE A 87 10.31 -15.38 6.21
CA ILE A 87 11.66 -15.97 6.31
C ILE A 87 12.15 -15.97 7.77
N GLN A 88 11.90 -14.90 8.51
CA GLN A 88 12.23 -14.86 9.95
C GLN A 88 11.48 -15.93 10.73
N GLY A 89 10.18 -16.12 10.44
CA GLY A 89 9.39 -17.20 11.03
C GLY A 89 9.97 -18.59 10.71
N LEU A 90 10.39 -18.81 9.46
CA LEU A 90 11.02 -20.06 9.03
C LEU A 90 12.38 -20.29 9.72
N LEU A 91 13.24 -19.28 9.79
CA LEU A 91 14.56 -19.39 10.44
C LEU A 91 14.46 -19.67 11.95
N ASN A 92 13.40 -19.18 12.59
CA ASN A 92 13.12 -19.42 14.00
C ASN A 92 12.40 -20.75 14.24
N ALA A 93 11.89 -21.39 13.20
CA ALA A 93 11.25 -22.68 13.30
C ALA A 93 12.31 -23.78 13.20
N ASP A 94 12.36 -24.67 14.18
CA ASP A 94 13.22 -25.85 14.16
C ASP A 94 12.59 -26.96 13.30
N CYS A 95 12.37 -26.66 12.02
CA CYS A 95 11.85 -27.60 11.03
C CYS A 95 12.25 -27.18 9.61
N ASP A 96 12.12 -28.12 8.67
CA ASP A 96 12.37 -27.81 7.26
C ASP A 96 11.29 -26.88 6.66
N VAL A 97 11.54 -26.41 5.44
CA VAL A 97 10.66 -25.49 4.72
C VAL A 97 9.27 -26.10 4.48
N ALA A 98 9.21 -27.39 4.16
CA ALA A 98 7.95 -28.05 3.82
C ALA A 98 7.05 -28.19 5.04
N ASP A 99 7.62 -28.51 6.19
CA ASP A 99 6.90 -28.63 7.45
C ASP A 99 6.52 -27.27 8.03
N PHE A 100 7.35 -26.24 7.87
CA PHE A 100 6.97 -24.87 8.20
C PHE A 100 5.77 -24.41 7.37
N GLN A 101 5.80 -24.63 6.04
CA GLN A 101 4.71 -24.24 5.15
C GLN A 101 3.38 -24.92 5.50
N LYS A 102 3.40 -26.20 5.91
CA LYS A 102 2.19 -26.90 6.37
C LYS A 102 1.63 -26.32 7.67
N LYS A 103 2.50 -25.80 8.54
CA LYS A 103 2.12 -25.18 9.83
C LYS A 103 1.69 -23.72 9.67
N PHE A 104 2.13 -23.04 8.62
CA PHE A 104 1.81 -21.64 8.37
C PHE A 104 0.34 -21.46 8.02
N THR A 105 -0.44 -20.93 8.96
CA THR A 105 -1.89 -20.82 8.84
C THR A 105 -2.33 -19.50 8.19
N VAL A 106 -3.61 -19.42 7.82
CA VAL A 106 -4.23 -18.15 7.40
C VAL A 106 -4.16 -17.10 8.51
N LYS A 107 -4.25 -17.50 9.78
CA LYS A 107 -4.10 -16.58 10.92
C LYS A 107 -2.72 -15.94 10.90
N ASP A 108 -1.67 -16.74 10.69
CA ASP A 108 -0.29 -16.24 10.60
C ASP A 108 -0.11 -15.30 9.41
N ALA A 109 -0.72 -15.63 8.26
CA ALA A 109 -0.74 -14.76 7.09
C ALA A 109 -1.38 -13.40 7.37
N VAL A 110 -2.52 -13.36 8.08
CA VAL A 110 -3.21 -12.11 8.46
C VAL A 110 -2.34 -11.26 9.39
N TYR A 111 -1.69 -11.86 10.40
CA TYR A 111 -0.76 -11.13 11.25
C TYR A 111 0.45 -10.61 10.47
N ALA A 112 1.01 -11.42 9.57
CA ALA A 112 2.11 -11.01 8.71
C ALA A 112 1.71 -9.83 7.80
N ILE A 113 0.48 -9.82 7.26
CA ILE A 113 -0.07 -8.69 6.51
C ILE A 113 -0.10 -7.43 7.38
N ALA A 114 -0.66 -7.49 8.59
CA ALA A 114 -0.75 -6.35 9.49
C ALA A 114 0.63 -5.80 9.88
N LEU A 115 1.57 -6.68 10.25
CA LEU A 115 2.95 -6.30 10.60
C LEU A 115 3.71 -5.71 9.41
N SER A 116 3.46 -6.22 8.21
CA SER A 116 4.11 -5.71 6.99
C SER A 116 3.59 -4.35 6.59
N TRP A 117 2.27 -4.14 6.71
CA TRP A 117 1.65 -2.86 6.43
C TRP A 117 2.16 -1.77 7.38
N ASN A 118 2.28 -2.07 8.67
CA ASN A 118 2.81 -1.14 9.67
C ASN A 118 4.27 -0.72 9.42
N GLN A 119 5.03 -1.49 8.64
CA GLN A 119 6.41 -1.15 8.27
C GLN A 119 6.50 -0.26 7.02
N VAL A 120 5.43 -0.15 6.23
CA VAL A 120 5.40 0.75 5.06
C VAL A 120 5.40 2.19 5.56
N LYS A 121 6.47 2.92 5.25
CA LYS A 121 6.64 4.30 5.71
C LYS A 121 5.75 5.28 4.93
N ASN A 122 5.27 6.32 5.61
CA ASN A 122 4.55 7.43 4.97
C ASN A 122 5.36 8.08 3.84
N THR A 123 6.68 8.19 3.99
CA THR A 123 7.58 8.70 2.94
C THR A 123 7.61 7.80 1.71
N THR A 124 7.48 6.48 1.86
CA THR A 124 7.31 5.54 0.74
C THR A 124 6.01 5.83 0.02
N LEU A 125 4.89 5.94 0.75
CA LEU A 125 3.59 6.27 0.18
C LEU A 125 3.69 7.57 -0.64
N GLN A 126 4.14 8.66 -0.04
CA GLN A 126 4.31 9.96 -0.72
C GLN A 126 5.16 9.86 -2.00
N LYS A 127 6.30 9.15 -1.94
CA LYS A 127 7.18 8.97 -3.11
C LYS A 127 6.53 8.19 -4.25
N CYS A 128 5.65 7.23 -3.95
CA CYS A 128 4.91 6.45 -4.94
C CYS A 128 3.87 7.29 -5.71
N TRP A 129 3.35 8.35 -5.09
CA TRP A 129 2.41 9.27 -5.75
C TRP A 129 3.07 10.21 -6.76
N ARG A 130 4.39 10.39 -6.71
CA ARG A 130 5.14 11.40 -7.50
C ARG A 130 4.90 11.35 -9.00
N LYS A 131 4.70 10.16 -9.61
CA LYS A 131 4.43 10.07 -11.05
C LYS A 131 3.03 10.51 -11.42
N LEU A 132 2.05 10.25 -10.55
CA LEU A 132 0.66 10.64 -10.76
C LEU A 132 0.42 12.11 -10.38
N TRP A 133 1.05 12.55 -9.30
CA TRP A 133 0.90 13.88 -8.73
C TRP A 133 2.28 14.40 -8.27
N PRO A 134 3.06 15.01 -9.18
CA PRO A 134 4.39 15.53 -8.85
C PRO A 134 4.38 16.62 -7.77
N ALA A 135 3.36 17.48 -7.76
CA ALA A 135 3.27 18.63 -6.86
C ALA A 135 3.02 18.28 -5.37
N ALA A 136 2.65 17.03 -5.07
CA ALA A 136 2.37 16.54 -3.71
C ALA A 136 3.65 16.07 -3.02
N ASN A 137 4.74 15.99 -3.78
CA ASN A 137 6.06 15.69 -3.27
C ASN A 137 7.03 16.72 -3.85
N PRO A 138 6.92 18.01 -3.44
CA PRO A 138 7.87 19.02 -3.87
C PRO A 138 9.26 18.52 -3.50
N ALA A 139 10.13 18.40 -4.50
CA ALA A 139 11.43 17.81 -4.35
C ALA A 139 12.15 18.47 -3.16
N SER A 140 12.41 17.73 -2.08
CA SER A 140 13.69 17.91 -1.43
C SER A 140 14.71 17.46 -2.46
N ASP A 141 15.58 18.39 -2.84
CA ASP A 141 16.58 18.26 -3.90
C ASP A 141 17.18 16.87 -4.04
N LEU A 142 17.49 16.54 -5.30
CA LEU A 142 18.40 15.47 -5.69
C LEU A 142 19.69 15.53 -4.86
N THR A 143 19.70 14.85 -3.72
CA THR A 143 20.94 14.32 -3.16
C THR A 143 21.08 12.94 -3.76
N LEU A 144 21.96 12.85 -4.75
CA LEU A 144 22.58 11.59 -5.15
C LEU A 144 23.11 10.95 -3.87
N GLN A 145 22.39 9.97 -3.32
CA GLN A 145 22.97 9.05 -2.36
C GLN A 145 23.86 8.14 -3.20
N THR A 146 25.15 8.48 -3.25
CA THR A 146 26.18 7.51 -3.58
C THR A 146 26.12 6.42 -2.52
N ASP A 147 25.77 5.22 -2.94
CA ASP A 147 25.98 4.01 -2.17
C ASP A 147 27.49 3.88 -1.94
N GLU A 148 27.98 4.33 -0.78
CA GLU A 148 29.30 3.93 -0.31
C GLU A 148 29.16 2.57 0.39
N GLU A 149 29.84 1.61 -0.22
CA GLU A 149 30.00 0.23 0.16
C GLU A 149 30.41 0.11 1.63
N GLU A 150 29.61 -0.62 2.41
CA GLU A 150 30.01 -1.13 3.72
C GLU A 150 31.09 -2.19 3.49
N ASN A 151 32.35 -1.77 3.43
CA ASN A 151 33.48 -2.68 3.32
C ASN A 151 33.67 -3.38 4.67
N HIS A 152 33.35 -4.66 4.67
CA HIS A 152 33.62 -5.61 5.72
C HIS A 152 35.15 -5.70 5.92
N GLN A 153 35.64 -5.38 7.12
CA GLN A 153 37.01 -5.69 7.49
C GLN A 153 37.08 -6.20 8.93
N ASP A 154 36.83 -7.50 9.06
CA ASP A 154 37.47 -8.31 10.09
C ASP A 154 38.95 -8.48 9.71
N ALA A 155 39.87 -8.09 10.59
CA ALA A 155 41.10 -8.83 10.90
C ALA A 155 41.97 -8.09 11.95
N LEU A 156 42.12 -8.74 13.12
CA LEU A 156 43.32 -8.79 13.97
C LEU A 156 43.83 -7.47 14.60
N THR A 157 43.57 -7.31 15.90
CA THR A 157 44.65 -7.29 16.91
C THR A 157 44.11 -7.81 18.24
#